data_AF-A0A9E4C867-F1
#
_entry.id   AF-A0A9E4C867-F1
#
_cell.length_a   1.000
_cell.length_b   1.000
_cell.length_c   1.000
_cell.angle_alpha   90.00
_cell.angle_beta   90.00
_cell.angle_gamma   90.00
#
_symmetry.space_group_name_H-M   'P 1'
#
loop_
_entity.id
_entity.type
_entity.pdbx_description
1 polymer ?
#
loop_
_entity_poly.entity_id
_entity_poly.type
_entity_poly.pdbx_seq_one_letter_code
_entity_poly.pdbx_strand_id
1 'polypeptide(L)'
;MRLPDWTIQNWTDELGFAEVAPAADAVAGELGTWRIRYKVGRWGIDERGSIKVAFRQVSNWGMPQFGDPEGENYTTVRLHSESEAVLSPRFERRGYIRHWRQALTVDVLDGCLWEGDSIEITLGDTSGGGPGLRAQTFSESNFEFKMFIDPFGAGNFQPLPASPTLRIKGGEARRLVAIMTSEAAVGEKGWLLVKAEDRHGNISEGCSEEISLEAEGANLGLPEGLRFGGDGIALLRTEEISFESEGVARVRVRDGAGREALSNPVVVRERIEGPRLHWGDFHGGQTAGTVGVNSFEEFYRFARHAGALEFTTHQGNCFEVTNEDMVELKEQTRAFHEPGRFVPFLGYEWSGTT
;
A
#
# COMPACT_ATOMS: atom_id res chain seq x y z
N MET A 1 -6.56 -36.06 33.77
CA MET A 1 -5.57 -35.00 34.02
C MET A 1 -5.63 -34.07 32.81
N ARG A 2 -6.35 -32.94 32.91
CA ARG A 2 -6.35 -31.93 31.83
C ARG A 2 -5.00 -31.22 31.90
N LEU A 3 -4.22 -31.28 30.84
CA LEU A 3 -3.06 -30.41 30.68
C LEU A 3 -3.54 -28.95 30.67
N PRO A 4 -2.76 -28.00 31.19
CA PRO A 4 -3.10 -26.59 31.12
C PRO A 4 -3.30 -26.18 29.65
N ASP A 5 -4.30 -25.36 29.40
CA ASP A 5 -4.53 -24.76 28.10
C ASP A 5 -3.48 -23.65 27.89
N TRP A 6 -2.41 -23.98 27.18
CA TRP A 6 -1.34 -23.06 26.79
C TRP A 6 -1.73 -22.24 25.54
N THR A 7 -2.98 -22.33 25.09
CA THR A 7 -3.44 -21.57 23.94
C THR A 7 -3.82 -20.14 24.33
N ILE A 8 -2.93 -19.24 23.92
CA ILE A 8 -3.27 -17.97 23.24
C ILE A 8 -3.95 -16.93 24.14
N GLN A 9 -3.15 -16.16 24.91
CA GLN A 9 -3.24 -14.68 24.96
C GLN A 9 -2.30 -14.00 25.98
N ASN A 10 -1.65 -14.70 26.92
CA ASN A 10 -1.05 -14.01 28.08
C ASN A 10 0.46 -13.72 28.04
N TRP A 11 1.21 -14.13 27.01
CA TRP A 11 2.68 -13.96 27.01
C TRP A 11 3.24 -13.23 25.79
N THR A 12 2.44 -12.94 24.76
CA THR A 12 2.91 -12.16 23.61
C THR A 12 3.30 -10.74 24.00
N ASP A 13 2.61 -10.16 25.00
CA ASP A 13 2.95 -8.86 25.58
C ASP A 13 4.30 -8.87 26.32
N GLU A 14 4.78 -10.05 26.68
CA GLU A 14 6.06 -10.25 27.35
C GLU A 14 7.21 -10.56 26.39
N LEU A 15 6.94 -10.64 25.08
CA LEU A 15 7.96 -10.87 24.04
C LEU A 15 8.81 -9.64 23.74
N GLY A 16 8.45 -8.47 24.29
CA GLY A 16 9.16 -7.21 24.07
C GLY A 16 8.46 -6.35 23.03
N PHE A 17 9.20 -5.41 22.45
CA PHE A 17 8.66 -4.45 21.49
C PHE A 17 9.67 -4.12 20.39
N ALA A 18 9.17 -3.63 19.27
CA ALA A 18 10.01 -3.16 18.18
C ALA A 18 9.54 -1.81 17.65
N GLU A 19 10.49 -0.99 17.22
CA GLU A 19 10.27 0.31 16.62
C GLU A 19 11.08 0.45 15.32
N VAL A 20 10.63 1.34 14.43
CA VAL A 20 11.36 1.69 13.20
C VAL A 20 11.77 3.15 13.20
N ALA A 21 12.99 3.42 12.76
CA ALA A 21 13.53 4.78 12.60
C ALA A 21 14.21 4.94 11.22
N PRO A 22 13.98 6.04 10.49
CA PRO A 22 13.07 7.12 10.83
C PRO A 22 11.59 6.68 10.78
N ALA A 23 10.75 7.33 11.59
CA ALA A 23 9.30 7.13 11.59
C ALA A 23 8.57 8.05 10.58
N ALA A 24 9.31 8.88 9.85
CA ALA A 24 8.75 9.74 8.81
C ALA A 24 8.34 8.91 7.58
N ASP A 25 7.33 9.38 6.85
CA ASP A 25 6.84 8.76 5.62
C ASP A 25 7.99 8.48 4.65
N ALA A 26 8.00 7.26 4.11
CA ALA A 26 8.83 6.91 2.98
C ALA A 26 8.16 7.30 1.67
N VAL A 27 8.96 7.68 0.67
CA VAL A 27 8.50 7.90 -0.70
C VAL A 27 8.60 6.61 -1.50
N ALA A 28 7.53 6.27 -2.23
CA ALA A 28 7.48 5.06 -3.05
C ALA A 28 8.71 4.94 -3.99
N GLY A 29 9.42 3.82 -3.88
CA GLY A 29 10.61 3.52 -4.67
C GLY A 29 11.88 4.29 -4.29
N GLU A 30 11.87 5.11 -3.25
CA GLU A 30 13.06 5.82 -2.79
C GLU A 30 14.13 4.86 -2.27
N LEU A 31 15.37 5.33 -2.23
CA LEU A 31 16.47 4.64 -1.56
C LEU A 31 16.66 5.29 -0.19
N GLY A 32 16.60 4.48 0.87
CA GLY A 32 16.68 4.96 2.24
C GLY A 32 17.31 3.95 3.19
N THR A 33 17.46 4.38 4.44
CA THR A 33 17.96 3.55 5.54
C THR A 33 16.90 3.51 6.63
N TRP A 34 16.41 2.33 6.97
CA TRP A 34 15.46 2.12 8.06
C TRP A 34 16.04 1.17 9.09
N ARG A 35 16.02 1.58 10.36
CA ARG A 35 16.52 0.83 11.50
C ARG A 35 15.34 0.25 12.25
N ILE A 36 15.25 -1.07 12.30
CA ILE A 36 14.31 -1.76 13.17
C ILE A 36 15.06 -2.12 14.44
N ARG A 37 14.65 -1.54 15.55
CA ARG A 37 15.18 -1.84 16.87
C ARG A 37 14.18 -2.71 17.60
N TYR A 38 14.55 -3.95 17.87
CA TYR A 38 13.78 -4.87 18.70
C TYR A 38 14.42 -4.94 20.09
N LYS A 39 13.63 -4.69 21.12
CA LYS A 39 14.01 -4.88 22.52
C LYS A 39 13.44 -6.19 23.04
N VAL A 40 14.33 -7.04 23.54
CA VAL A 40 14.02 -8.37 24.04
C VAL A 40 13.16 -8.26 25.29
N GLY A 41 12.06 -9.02 25.30
CA GLY A 41 11.14 -9.09 26.42
C GLY A 41 11.57 -10.03 27.53
N ARG A 42 10.66 -10.26 28.47
CA ARG A 42 10.86 -11.02 29.72
C ARG A 42 11.41 -12.43 29.50
N TRP A 43 11.03 -13.07 28.39
CA TRP A 43 11.40 -14.45 28.10
C TRP A 43 12.83 -14.62 27.57
N GLY A 44 13.53 -13.53 27.25
CA GLY A 44 14.82 -13.62 26.57
C GLY A 44 14.71 -14.24 25.18
N ILE A 45 15.86 -14.58 24.59
CA ILE A 45 15.96 -15.45 23.41
C ILE A 45 17.11 -16.42 23.66
N ASP A 46 16.80 -17.72 23.71
CA ASP A 46 17.76 -18.78 23.96
C ASP A 46 18.62 -19.09 22.71
N GLU A 47 19.66 -19.91 22.88
CA GLU A 47 20.40 -20.50 21.77
C GLU A 47 19.41 -21.18 20.82
N ARG A 48 19.56 -20.94 19.51
CA ARG A 48 18.67 -21.39 18.42
C ARG A 48 17.31 -20.69 18.38
N GLY A 49 17.03 -19.81 19.34
CA GLY A 49 15.94 -18.85 19.22
C GLY A 49 16.13 -17.92 18.02
N SER A 50 15.06 -17.26 17.60
CA SER A 50 15.07 -16.46 16.38
C SER A 50 14.09 -15.30 16.44
N ILE A 51 14.46 -14.19 15.80
CA ILE A 51 13.52 -13.13 15.44
C ILE A 51 13.31 -13.11 13.94
N LYS A 52 12.11 -12.70 13.52
CA LYS A 52 11.73 -12.59 12.12
C LYS A 52 11.04 -11.26 11.87
N VAL A 53 11.52 -10.54 10.86
CA VAL A 53 10.83 -9.40 10.25
C VAL A 53 10.25 -9.88 8.93
N ALA A 54 8.93 -10.00 8.85
CA ALA A 54 8.23 -10.50 7.68
C ALA A 54 7.53 -9.38 6.92
N PHE A 55 7.61 -9.42 5.60
CA PHE A 55 6.91 -8.51 4.69
C PHE A 55 5.80 -9.27 3.96
N ARG A 56 4.75 -8.55 3.57
CA ARG A 56 3.67 -9.12 2.77
C ARG A 56 4.21 -9.64 1.43
N GLN A 57 3.59 -10.67 0.88
CA GLN A 57 4.03 -11.27 -0.38
C GLN A 57 3.89 -10.32 -1.58
N VAL A 58 2.94 -9.38 -1.53
CA VAL A 58 2.69 -8.37 -2.57
C VAL A 58 3.60 -7.14 -2.46
N SER A 59 4.64 -7.21 -1.63
CA SER A 59 5.67 -6.16 -1.54
C SER A 59 6.79 -6.38 -2.55
N ASN A 60 7.26 -5.28 -3.16
CA ASN A 60 8.46 -5.26 -3.99
C ASN A 60 9.57 -4.39 -3.38
N TRP A 61 9.63 -4.30 -2.04
CA TRP A 61 10.78 -3.77 -1.32
C TRP A 61 12.09 -4.42 -1.82
N GLY A 62 13.18 -3.65 -1.78
CA GLY A 62 14.52 -4.13 -2.08
C GLY A 62 14.87 -5.35 -1.23
N MET A 63 15.70 -6.24 -1.76
CA MET A 63 16.01 -7.51 -1.07
C MET A 63 17.21 -7.31 -0.16
N PRO A 64 17.06 -7.47 1.17
CA PRO A 64 18.17 -7.40 2.11
C PRO A 64 19.29 -8.34 1.68
N GLN A 65 20.52 -7.81 1.66
CA GLN A 65 21.74 -8.57 1.44
C GLN A 65 22.78 -8.17 2.49
N PHE A 66 23.69 -9.10 2.82
CA PHE A 66 24.58 -8.97 3.98
C PHE A 66 26.07 -9.01 3.60
N GLY A 67 26.39 -9.02 2.30
CA GLY A 67 27.74 -9.32 1.80
C GLY A 67 28.44 -8.21 1.03
N ASP A 68 27.70 -7.23 0.52
CA ASP A 68 28.24 -6.14 -0.30
C ASP A 68 27.93 -4.76 0.32
N PRO A 69 28.86 -4.18 1.12
CA PRO A 69 28.64 -2.90 1.78
C PRO A 69 28.49 -1.69 0.84
N GLU A 70 28.92 -1.81 -0.43
CA GLU A 70 28.81 -0.76 -1.45
C GLU A 70 27.54 -0.92 -2.32
N GLY A 71 26.87 -2.08 -2.25
CA GLY A 71 25.70 -2.42 -3.05
C GLY A 71 24.37 -1.88 -2.51
N GLU A 72 23.33 -1.88 -3.37
CA GLU A 72 21.94 -1.63 -2.93
C GLU A 72 21.51 -2.67 -1.89
N ASN A 73 20.61 -2.27 -1.00
CA ASN A 73 19.94 -3.13 -0.03
C ASN A 73 20.87 -3.79 1.00
N TYR A 74 22.11 -3.28 1.16
CA TYR A 74 23.02 -3.74 2.20
C TYR A 74 22.35 -3.62 3.56
N THR A 75 22.45 -4.67 4.38
CA THR A 75 21.76 -4.78 5.65
C THR A 75 22.73 -5.28 6.70
N THR A 76 22.72 -4.63 7.86
CA THR A 76 23.54 -5.03 9.01
C THR A 76 22.66 -5.35 10.20
N VAL A 77 23.15 -6.24 11.06
CA VAL A 77 22.50 -6.60 12.32
C VAL A 77 23.53 -6.39 13.43
N ARG A 78 23.14 -5.64 14.45
CA ARG A 78 23.99 -5.33 15.60
C ARG A 78 23.28 -5.75 16.88
N LEU A 79 24.03 -6.44 17.73
CA LEU A 79 23.59 -6.75 19.08
C LEU A 79 24.04 -5.65 20.04
N HIS A 80 23.10 -5.17 20.86
CA HIS A 80 23.36 -4.33 22.01
C HIS A 80 22.98 -5.11 23.26
N SER A 81 23.96 -5.85 23.78
CA SER A 81 23.85 -6.69 24.98
C SER A 81 25.21 -6.75 25.66
N GLU A 82 25.22 -7.12 26.94
CA GLU A 82 26.42 -7.58 27.65
C GLU A 82 26.74 -9.05 27.33
N SER A 83 25.82 -9.78 26.68
CA SER A 83 26.04 -11.14 26.22
C SER A 83 26.94 -11.19 24.98
N GLU A 84 27.73 -12.27 24.88
CA GLU A 84 28.57 -12.56 23.72
C GLU A 84 27.81 -13.37 22.64
N ALA A 85 26.47 -13.20 22.57
CA ALA A 85 25.65 -13.99 21.67
C ALA A 85 25.98 -13.72 20.19
N VAL A 86 26.00 -14.79 19.39
CA VAL A 86 26.33 -14.73 17.97
C VAL A 86 25.04 -14.72 17.15
N LEU A 87 24.84 -13.65 16.39
CA LEU A 87 23.67 -13.48 15.52
C LEU A 87 23.99 -13.87 14.07
N SER A 88 23.07 -14.58 13.43
CA SER A 88 23.16 -14.94 12.02
C SER A 88 21.94 -14.45 11.26
N PRO A 89 22.07 -13.40 10.44
CA PRO A 89 20.96 -12.92 9.63
C PRO A 89 20.86 -13.66 8.29
N ARG A 90 19.63 -13.89 7.83
CA ARG A 90 19.33 -14.36 6.48
C ARG A 90 18.04 -13.74 5.95
N PHE A 91 17.90 -13.66 4.63
CA PHE A 91 16.67 -13.22 3.97
C PHE A 91 16.17 -14.27 2.99
N GLU A 92 14.88 -14.57 3.05
CA GLU A 92 14.24 -15.60 2.24
C GLU A 92 12.91 -15.07 1.67
N ARG A 93 12.71 -15.17 0.35
CA ARG A 93 11.44 -14.77 -0.31
C ARG A 93 10.23 -15.62 0.10
N ARG A 94 10.49 -16.82 0.62
CA ARG A 94 9.49 -17.76 1.16
C ARG A 94 9.92 -18.23 2.55
N GLY A 95 10.37 -17.29 3.38
CA GLY A 95 10.88 -17.57 4.71
C GLY A 95 9.78 -17.74 5.77
N TYR A 96 8.51 -17.57 5.43
CA TYR A 96 7.39 -17.75 6.37
C TYR A 96 6.06 -18.05 5.66
N ILE A 97 4.94 -17.94 6.38
CA ILE A 97 3.60 -18.32 5.92
C ILE A 97 2.93 -17.21 5.10
N ARG A 98 1.91 -17.59 4.32
CA ARG A 98 1.06 -16.63 3.59
C ARG A 98 0.18 -15.86 4.59
N HIS A 99 -0.04 -14.55 4.42
CA HIS A 99 0.47 -13.64 3.37
C HIS A 99 1.83 -13.00 3.67
N TRP A 100 2.44 -13.25 4.84
CA TRP A 100 3.76 -12.77 5.28
C TRP A 100 4.94 -13.60 4.75
N ARG A 101 5.06 -13.81 3.43
CA ARG A 101 6.01 -14.80 2.88
C ARG A 101 7.48 -14.40 2.89
N GLN A 102 7.78 -13.12 2.68
CA GLN A 102 9.17 -12.65 2.59
C GLN A 102 9.66 -12.37 4.00
N ALA A 103 10.83 -12.86 4.39
CA ALA A 103 11.26 -12.76 5.78
C ALA A 103 12.78 -12.57 5.91
N LEU A 104 13.17 -11.56 6.68
CA LEU A 104 14.49 -11.46 7.28
C LEU A 104 14.44 -12.19 8.63
N THR A 105 15.26 -13.23 8.81
CA THR A 105 15.38 -13.97 10.06
C THR A 105 16.74 -13.69 10.66
N VAL A 106 16.80 -13.45 11.96
CA VAL A 106 18.04 -13.37 12.74
C VAL A 106 18.01 -14.48 13.77
N ASP A 107 18.85 -15.50 13.59
CA ASP A 107 18.99 -16.58 14.56
C ASP A 107 20.06 -16.25 15.59
N VAL A 108 19.84 -16.69 16.82
CA VAL A 108 20.87 -16.72 17.87
C VAL A 108 21.59 -18.07 17.74
N LEU A 109 22.78 -18.07 17.15
CA LEU A 109 23.54 -19.31 16.90
C LEU A 109 24.26 -19.83 18.14
N ASP A 110 24.74 -18.91 18.97
CA ASP A 110 25.50 -19.20 20.18
C ASP A 110 25.17 -18.14 21.24
N GLY A 111 25.19 -18.53 22.51
CA GLY A 111 24.76 -17.71 23.63
C GLY A 111 23.24 -17.48 23.70
N CYS A 112 22.84 -16.51 24.49
CA CYS A 112 21.44 -16.12 24.69
C CYS A 112 21.32 -14.60 24.86
N LEU A 113 20.10 -14.10 24.69
CA LEU A 113 19.71 -12.72 24.90
C LEU A 113 18.80 -12.61 26.12
N TRP A 114 19.06 -11.61 26.95
CA TRP A 114 18.32 -11.37 28.18
C TRP A 114 17.27 -10.27 27.99
N GLU A 115 16.31 -10.22 28.91
CA GLU A 115 15.35 -9.12 28.96
C GLU A 115 16.08 -7.77 28.98
N GLY A 116 15.68 -6.87 28.08
CA GLY A 116 16.27 -5.54 27.96
C GLY A 116 17.37 -5.40 26.92
N ASP A 117 17.96 -6.50 26.46
CA ASP A 117 18.87 -6.51 25.31
C ASP A 117 18.16 -6.00 24.05
N SER A 118 18.93 -5.53 23.07
CA SER A 118 18.33 -5.12 21.79
C SER A 118 19.11 -5.55 20.57
N ILE A 119 18.37 -5.91 19.54
CA ILE A 119 18.89 -6.16 18.20
C ILE A 119 18.51 -4.97 17.32
N GLU A 120 19.50 -4.34 16.70
CA GLU A 120 19.30 -3.32 15.68
C GLU A 120 19.54 -3.92 14.29
N ILE A 121 18.50 -3.94 13.47
CA ILE A 121 18.56 -4.32 12.06
C ILE A 121 18.55 -3.04 11.24
N THR A 122 19.67 -2.70 10.60
CA THR A 122 19.77 -1.54 9.70
C THR A 122 19.54 -2.01 8.27
N LEU A 123 18.34 -1.79 7.77
CA LEU A 123 17.96 -2.04 6.39
C LEU A 123 18.46 -0.88 5.51
N GLY A 124 19.29 -1.17 4.51
CA GLY A 124 19.86 -0.13 3.64
C GLY A 124 20.99 0.63 4.32
N ASP A 125 21.89 -0.06 5.01
CA ASP A 125 23.06 0.52 5.66
C ASP A 125 23.99 1.18 4.62
N THR A 126 24.25 2.47 4.78
CA THR A 126 25.08 3.28 3.87
C THR A 126 26.49 3.51 4.41
N SER A 127 26.86 2.93 5.56
CA SER A 127 28.18 3.11 6.16
C SER A 127 29.33 2.58 5.31
N GLY A 128 29.05 1.64 4.41
CA GLY A 128 29.98 1.13 3.40
C GLY A 128 30.03 1.96 2.10
N GLY A 129 29.24 3.03 1.98
CA GLY A 129 29.15 3.86 0.77
C GLY A 129 28.04 3.48 -0.20
N GLY A 130 27.29 2.40 0.08
CA GLY A 130 26.13 2.00 -0.71
C GLY A 130 24.97 3.01 -0.65
N PRO A 131 24.00 2.91 -1.58
CA PRO A 131 22.95 3.92 -1.74
C PRO A 131 21.72 3.71 -0.85
N GLY A 132 21.64 2.59 -0.11
CA GLY A 132 20.51 2.25 0.77
C GLY A 132 19.61 1.13 0.23
N LEU A 133 18.49 0.89 0.92
CA LEU A 133 17.45 -0.09 0.57
C LEU A 133 16.36 0.61 -0.25
N ARG A 134 15.82 -0.06 -1.27
CA ARG A 134 14.71 0.48 -2.05
C ARG A 134 13.36 0.25 -1.36
N ALA A 135 12.61 1.31 -1.08
CA ALA A 135 11.20 1.21 -0.68
C ALA A 135 10.34 0.57 -1.77
N GLN A 136 9.24 -0.09 -1.40
CA GLN A 136 8.30 -0.60 -2.42
C GLN A 136 7.80 0.54 -3.31
N THR A 137 7.44 0.21 -4.55
CA THR A 137 7.14 1.21 -5.58
C THR A 137 5.69 1.67 -5.56
N PHE A 138 4.88 1.21 -4.61
CA PHE A 138 3.48 1.60 -4.49
C PHE A 138 3.15 2.11 -3.09
N SER A 139 2.23 3.06 -3.00
CA SER A 139 1.83 3.66 -1.74
C SER A 139 1.06 2.69 -0.86
N GLU A 140 1.33 2.74 0.44
CA GLU A 140 0.66 1.96 1.47
C GLU A 140 0.58 2.81 2.73
N SER A 141 -0.61 2.96 3.31
CA SER A 141 -0.80 3.84 4.46
C SER A 141 -0.14 3.32 5.72
N ASN A 142 0.02 2.00 5.83
CA ASN A 142 0.49 1.33 7.03
C ASN A 142 1.29 0.06 6.70
N PHE A 143 2.42 0.22 6.01
CA PHE A 143 3.33 -0.91 5.75
C PHE A 143 3.86 -1.43 7.08
N GLU A 144 3.60 -2.70 7.39
CA GLU A 144 3.98 -3.31 8.66
C GLU A 144 5.22 -4.19 8.50
N PHE A 145 6.27 -3.88 9.26
CA PHE A 145 7.42 -4.74 9.43
C PHE A 145 7.05 -5.83 10.44
N LYS A 146 6.28 -6.84 10.00
CA LYS A 146 5.63 -7.80 10.91
C LYS A 146 6.66 -8.61 11.69
N MET A 147 6.68 -8.42 13.01
CA MET A 147 7.64 -9.06 13.90
C MET A 147 7.08 -10.39 14.42
N PHE A 148 7.89 -11.44 14.34
CA PHE A 148 7.64 -12.70 15.01
C PHE A 148 8.87 -13.15 15.80
N ILE A 149 8.65 -13.68 17.00
CA ILE A 149 9.69 -14.08 17.93
C ILE A 149 9.51 -15.57 18.25
N ASP A 150 10.59 -16.33 18.20
CA ASP A 150 10.70 -17.68 18.75
C ASP A 150 11.77 -17.68 19.84
N PRO A 151 11.39 -17.40 21.10
CA PRO A 151 12.35 -17.29 22.20
C PRO A 151 13.11 -18.58 22.49
N PHE A 152 12.54 -19.75 22.16
CA PHE A 152 13.02 -21.04 22.64
C PHE A 152 13.57 -21.95 21.54
N GLY A 153 13.68 -21.45 20.30
CA GLY A 153 14.15 -22.22 19.15
C GLY A 153 13.25 -23.43 18.81
N ALA A 154 11.96 -23.35 19.15
CA ALA A 154 11.00 -24.43 18.94
C ALA A 154 10.41 -24.44 17.51
N GLY A 155 10.72 -23.43 16.70
CA GLY A 155 10.09 -23.14 15.42
C GLY A 155 8.68 -22.54 15.55
N ASN A 156 8.23 -22.22 16.78
CA ASN A 156 6.90 -21.70 17.05
C ASN A 156 6.92 -20.17 17.22
N PHE A 157 6.98 -19.49 16.09
CA PHE A 157 7.00 -18.03 16.00
C PHE A 157 5.70 -17.40 16.51
N GLN A 158 5.80 -16.53 17.52
CA GLN A 158 4.69 -15.72 18.02
C GLN A 158 4.79 -14.29 17.52
N PRO A 159 3.68 -13.67 17.05
CA PRO A 159 3.71 -12.27 16.65
C PRO A 159 3.90 -11.35 17.85
N LEU A 160 4.60 -10.23 17.65
CA LEU A 160 4.50 -9.13 18.61
C LEU A 160 3.08 -8.54 18.58
N PRO A 161 2.55 -8.08 19.73
CA PRO A 161 1.23 -7.44 19.80
C PRO A 161 1.12 -6.21 18.89
N ALA A 162 2.21 -5.44 18.80
CA ALA A 162 2.38 -4.34 17.86
C ALA A 162 3.71 -4.50 17.12
N SER A 163 3.65 -4.45 15.79
CA SER A 163 4.83 -4.37 14.94
C SER A 163 5.02 -2.94 14.44
N PRO A 164 6.26 -2.50 14.20
CA PRO A 164 6.50 -1.16 13.69
C PRO A 164 5.93 -1.01 12.29
N THR A 165 5.37 0.17 12.03
CA THR A 165 4.76 0.50 10.75
C THR A 165 5.38 1.74 10.14
N LEU A 166 5.22 1.87 8.83
CA LEU A 166 5.74 2.97 8.03
C LEU A 166 4.73 3.30 6.95
N ARG A 167 4.40 4.59 6.81
CA ARG A 167 3.60 5.06 5.67
C ARG A 167 4.51 5.21 4.45
N ILE A 168 4.05 4.70 3.32
CA ILE A 168 4.69 4.85 2.02
C ILE A 168 3.79 5.71 1.16
N LYS A 169 4.22 6.93 0.87
CA LYS A 169 3.46 7.91 0.11
C LYS A 169 3.90 7.98 -1.36
N GLY A 170 3.06 8.57 -2.20
CA GLY A 170 3.43 8.87 -3.58
C GLY A 170 4.54 9.93 -3.64
N GLY A 171 5.43 9.79 -4.62
CA GLY A 171 6.54 10.71 -4.82
C GLY A 171 6.18 11.99 -5.58
N GLU A 172 7.21 12.69 -6.05
CA GLU A 172 7.09 13.89 -6.88
C GLU A 172 6.29 13.60 -8.16
N ALA A 173 5.37 14.50 -8.50
CA ALA A 173 4.55 14.43 -9.70
C ALA A 173 5.42 14.41 -10.98
N ARG A 174 5.32 13.31 -11.74
CA ARG A 174 6.04 13.10 -13.02
C ARG A 174 5.13 13.12 -14.23
N ARG A 175 3.86 12.75 -14.09
CA ARG A 175 2.88 12.80 -15.18
C ARG A 175 1.53 13.30 -14.69
N LEU A 176 0.81 14.01 -15.56
CA LEU A 176 -0.62 14.24 -15.38
C LEU A 176 -1.41 13.10 -16.03
N VAL A 177 -2.57 12.80 -15.45
CA VAL A 177 -3.58 11.90 -16.01
C VAL A 177 -4.92 12.60 -15.94
N ALA A 178 -5.63 12.62 -17.05
CA ALA A 178 -6.98 13.17 -17.17
C ALA A 178 -7.94 12.05 -17.61
N ILE A 179 -9.02 11.85 -16.87
CA ILE A 179 -10.06 10.86 -17.16
C ILE A 179 -11.40 11.57 -17.09
N MET A 180 -12.26 11.41 -18.08
CA MET A 180 -13.59 12.01 -18.10
C MET A 180 -14.66 11.00 -18.51
N THR A 181 -15.92 11.41 -18.33
CA THR A 181 -17.08 10.66 -18.84
C THR A 181 -16.89 10.25 -20.31
N SER A 182 -17.23 9.01 -20.67
CA SER A 182 -17.00 8.47 -22.03
C SER A 182 -18.13 8.73 -23.01
N GLU A 183 -19.37 8.92 -22.53
CA GLU A 183 -20.53 9.27 -23.37
C GLU A 183 -21.41 10.29 -22.66
N ALA A 184 -21.96 11.23 -23.43
CA ALA A 184 -22.90 12.22 -22.93
C ALA A 184 -23.93 12.61 -23.99
N ALA A 185 -25.11 13.07 -23.55
CA ALA A 185 -26.04 13.76 -24.43
C ALA A 185 -25.81 15.28 -24.43
N VAL A 186 -26.19 15.96 -25.52
CA VAL A 186 -26.16 17.42 -25.58
C VAL A 186 -27.02 18.00 -24.44
N GLY A 187 -26.47 18.96 -23.70
CA GLY A 187 -27.09 19.57 -22.52
C GLY A 187 -26.86 18.82 -21.21
N GLU A 188 -26.28 17.61 -21.23
CA GLU A 188 -25.92 16.89 -20.01
C GLU A 188 -24.67 17.48 -19.35
N LYS A 189 -24.54 17.16 -18.05
CA LYS A 189 -23.31 17.37 -17.30
C LYS A 189 -22.49 16.09 -17.25
N GLY A 190 -21.17 16.25 -17.21
CA GLY A 190 -20.21 15.16 -17.06
C GLY A 190 -19.15 15.51 -16.03
N TRP A 191 -18.26 14.55 -15.81
CA TRP A 191 -17.18 14.70 -14.85
C TRP A 191 -15.81 14.60 -15.52
N LEU A 192 -14.84 15.27 -14.92
CA LEU A 192 -13.42 15.18 -15.24
C LEU A 192 -12.65 14.93 -13.94
N LEU A 193 -11.83 13.89 -13.93
CA LEU A 193 -10.81 13.60 -12.94
C LEU A 193 -9.46 13.99 -13.51
N VAL A 194 -8.71 14.78 -12.75
CA VAL A 194 -7.30 15.10 -13.00
C VAL A 194 -6.50 14.59 -11.82
N LYS A 195 -5.42 13.86 -12.09
CA LYS A 195 -4.45 13.47 -11.07
C LYS A 195 -3.03 13.66 -11.55
N ALA A 196 -2.12 13.96 -10.64
CA ALA A 196 -0.68 13.88 -10.90
C ALA A 196 -0.14 12.60 -10.28
N GLU A 197 0.63 11.85 -11.05
CA GLU A 197 1.21 10.58 -10.62
C GLU A 197 2.74 10.68 -10.60
N ASP A 198 3.35 9.98 -9.65
CA ASP A 198 4.79 9.80 -9.59
C ASP A 198 5.30 8.84 -10.69
N ARG A 199 6.61 8.58 -10.71
CA ARG A 199 7.23 7.69 -11.72
C ARG A 199 6.72 6.24 -11.67
N HIS A 200 6.06 5.84 -10.59
CA HIS A 200 5.53 4.49 -10.38
C HIS A 200 4.00 4.41 -10.53
N GLY A 201 3.32 5.55 -10.75
CA GLY A 201 1.88 5.59 -10.91
C GLY A 201 1.10 5.85 -9.61
N ASN A 202 1.78 6.16 -8.50
CA ASN A 202 1.08 6.59 -7.27
C ASN A 202 0.62 8.02 -7.40
N ILE A 203 -0.48 8.39 -6.76
CA ILE A 203 -0.91 9.79 -6.67
C ILE A 203 0.16 10.57 -5.92
N SER A 204 0.64 11.65 -6.52
CA SER A 204 1.65 12.50 -5.92
C SER A 204 1.09 13.23 -4.70
N GLU A 205 1.90 13.32 -3.64
CA GLU A 205 1.62 14.11 -2.45
C GLU A 205 2.58 15.30 -2.35
N GLY A 206 2.10 16.44 -1.88
CA GLY A 206 2.80 17.73 -1.86
C GLY A 206 2.57 18.61 -3.10
N CYS A 207 1.52 18.32 -3.89
CA CYS A 207 1.19 19.03 -5.14
C CYS A 207 -0.04 19.92 -4.91
N SER A 208 0.04 21.18 -5.31
CA SER A 208 -1.02 22.20 -5.13
C SER A 208 -1.15 23.14 -6.34
N GLU A 209 -0.64 22.71 -7.48
CA GLU A 209 -0.57 23.48 -8.71
C GLU A 209 -1.96 23.82 -9.26
N GLU A 210 -2.05 24.98 -9.92
CA GLU A 210 -3.21 25.35 -10.70
C GLU A 210 -3.33 24.49 -11.96
N ILE A 211 -4.56 24.23 -12.36
CA ILE A 211 -4.94 23.40 -13.49
C ILE A 211 -5.72 24.25 -14.49
N SER A 212 -5.25 24.23 -15.73
CA SER A 212 -5.93 24.83 -16.87
C SER A 212 -6.50 23.75 -17.78
N LEU A 213 -7.66 24.02 -18.36
CA LEU A 213 -8.38 23.12 -19.24
C LEU A 213 -8.58 23.76 -20.60
N GLU A 214 -8.44 22.97 -21.66
CA GLU A 214 -8.70 23.37 -23.04
C GLU A 214 -9.49 22.26 -23.75
N ALA A 215 -10.61 22.61 -24.39
CA ALA A 215 -11.43 21.65 -25.13
C ALA A 215 -10.85 21.41 -26.53
N GLU A 216 -10.89 20.17 -26.99
CA GLU A 216 -10.58 19.79 -28.37
C GLU A 216 -11.75 19.02 -28.98
N GLY A 217 -12.19 19.42 -30.18
CA GLY A 217 -13.29 18.76 -30.89
C GLY A 217 -14.64 19.44 -30.66
N ALA A 218 -15.65 18.68 -30.25
CA ALA A 218 -16.98 19.21 -29.97
C ALA A 218 -16.97 20.25 -28.82
N ASN A 219 -17.93 21.18 -28.83
CA ASN A 219 -17.99 22.28 -27.87
C ASN A 219 -18.31 21.76 -26.47
N LEU A 220 -17.45 22.14 -25.51
CA LEU A 220 -17.58 21.83 -24.10
C LEU A 220 -17.61 23.12 -23.27
N GLY A 221 -18.52 23.18 -22.30
CA GLY A 221 -18.42 24.14 -21.20
C GLY A 221 -17.45 23.59 -20.15
N LEU A 222 -16.37 24.33 -19.88
CA LEU A 222 -15.33 23.97 -18.92
C LEU A 222 -15.31 24.95 -17.74
N PRO A 223 -15.03 24.48 -16.51
CA PRO A 223 -14.83 25.38 -15.38
C PRO A 223 -13.52 26.16 -15.50
N GLU A 224 -13.52 27.37 -14.95
CA GLU A 224 -12.32 28.22 -14.85
C GLU A 224 -11.62 28.00 -13.50
N GLY A 225 -10.28 28.09 -13.48
CA GLY A 225 -9.52 28.21 -12.23
C GLY A 225 -9.54 26.98 -11.34
N LEU A 226 -9.22 25.81 -11.90
CA LEU A 226 -9.07 24.58 -11.12
C LEU A 226 -7.71 24.52 -10.40
N ARG A 227 -7.64 23.80 -9.29
CA ARG A 227 -6.40 23.54 -8.55
C ARG A 227 -6.48 22.17 -7.89
N PHE A 228 -5.34 21.50 -7.73
CA PHE A 228 -5.29 20.36 -6.82
C PHE A 228 -5.68 20.76 -5.38
N GLY A 229 -6.20 19.80 -4.63
CA GLY A 229 -6.69 20.03 -3.27
C GLY A 229 -5.65 20.66 -2.37
N GLY A 230 -6.10 21.50 -1.42
CA GLY A 230 -5.24 22.13 -0.42
C GLY A 230 -4.69 21.16 0.64
N ASP A 231 -5.09 19.89 0.60
CA ASP A 231 -4.55 18.79 1.42
C ASP A 231 -3.22 18.25 0.88
N GLY A 232 -2.76 18.75 -0.27
CA GLY A 232 -1.51 18.36 -0.90
C GLY A 232 -1.60 17.06 -1.70
N ILE A 233 -2.78 16.45 -1.84
CA ILE A 233 -2.97 15.27 -2.67
C ILE A 233 -3.27 15.74 -4.10
N ALA A 234 -2.48 15.29 -5.07
CA ALA A 234 -2.61 15.66 -6.48
C ALA A 234 -3.79 14.97 -7.17
N LEU A 235 -5.01 15.14 -6.64
CA LEU A 235 -6.23 14.53 -7.12
C LEU A 235 -7.36 15.55 -7.11
N LEU A 236 -7.98 15.77 -8.26
CA LEU A 236 -9.08 16.70 -8.44
C LEU A 236 -10.18 16.05 -9.26
N ARG A 237 -11.43 16.16 -8.81
CA ARG A 237 -12.60 15.80 -9.59
C ARG A 237 -13.54 16.99 -9.70
N THR A 238 -13.97 17.33 -10.91
CA THR A 238 -15.03 18.31 -11.18
C THR A 238 -16.20 17.64 -11.90
N GLU A 239 -17.41 18.09 -11.62
CA GLU A 239 -18.65 17.67 -12.27
C GLU A 239 -19.26 18.81 -13.11
N GLU A 240 -18.47 19.85 -13.36
CA GLU A 240 -18.92 21.09 -14.00
C GLU A 240 -18.79 21.10 -15.53
N ILE A 241 -18.44 19.97 -16.14
CA ILE A 241 -18.31 19.84 -17.60
C ILE A 241 -19.70 19.79 -18.22
N SER A 242 -20.01 20.66 -19.19
CA SER A 242 -21.23 20.54 -20.03
C SER A 242 -20.91 20.25 -21.47
N PHE A 243 -21.78 19.48 -22.13
CA PHE A 243 -21.64 19.10 -23.53
C PHE A 243 -22.61 19.91 -24.40
N GLU A 244 -22.09 20.74 -25.31
CA GLU A 244 -22.89 21.75 -26.00
C GLU A 244 -23.17 21.41 -27.46
N SER A 245 -22.35 20.55 -28.08
CA SER A 245 -22.55 20.09 -29.45
C SER A 245 -22.25 18.61 -29.61
N GLU A 246 -22.88 17.96 -30.58
CA GLU A 246 -22.56 16.59 -30.95
C GLU A 246 -21.12 16.44 -31.47
N GLY A 247 -20.58 15.23 -31.34
CA GLY A 247 -19.27 14.85 -31.87
C GLY A 247 -18.37 14.21 -30.83
N VAL A 248 -17.09 14.09 -31.15
CA VAL A 248 -16.07 13.61 -30.21
C VAL A 248 -15.36 14.82 -29.63
N ALA A 249 -15.22 14.85 -28.31
CA ALA A 249 -14.41 15.84 -27.62
C ALA A 249 -13.35 15.19 -26.73
N ARG A 250 -12.35 15.99 -26.38
CA ARG A 250 -11.33 15.70 -25.36
C ARG A 250 -11.05 16.97 -24.57
N VAL A 251 -10.53 16.82 -23.36
CA VAL A 251 -10.03 17.92 -22.56
C VAL A 251 -8.52 17.76 -22.41
N ARG A 252 -7.79 18.76 -22.89
CA ARG A 252 -6.36 18.93 -22.64
C ARG A 252 -6.20 19.66 -21.31
N VAL A 253 -5.34 19.11 -20.46
CA VAL A 253 -5.11 19.56 -19.09
C VAL A 253 -3.65 19.94 -18.95
N ARG A 254 -3.37 21.13 -18.42
CA ARG A 254 -2.00 21.57 -18.07
C ARG A 254 -1.95 22.06 -16.64
N ASP A 255 -0.87 21.71 -15.93
CA ASP A 255 -0.62 22.24 -14.59
C ASP A 255 0.39 23.40 -14.58
N GLY A 256 0.50 24.06 -13.43
CA GLY A 256 1.44 25.15 -13.21
C GLY A 256 2.93 24.76 -13.32
N ALA A 257 3.25 23.47 -13.33
CA ALA A 257 4.62 22.97 -13.52
C ALA A 257 4.93 22.69 -15.01
N GLY A 258 3.96 22.88 -15.91
CA GLY A 258 4.11 22.66 -17.35
C GLY A 258 3.92 21.20 -17.79
N ARG A 259 3.41 20.32 -16.91
CA ARG A 259 3.01 18.97 -17.30
C ARG A 259 1.67 19.04 -18.02
N GLU A 260 1.46 18.12 -18.96
CA GLU A 260 0.27 18.10 -19.81
C GLU A 260 -0.29 16.68 -19.96
N ALA A 261 -1.61 16.56 -20.02
CA ALA A 261 -2.33 15.33 -20.33
C ALA A 261 -3.53 15.62 -21.24
N LEU A 262 -3.91 14.62 -22.02
CA LEU A 262 -5.14 14.64 -22.83
C LEU A 262 -6.09 13.56 -22.28
N SER A 263 -7.35 13.92 -22.06
CA SER A 263 -8.35 12.97 -21.55
C SER A 263 -8.64 11.83 -22.54
N ASN A 264 -9.30 10.78 -22.04
CA ASN A 264 -10.02 9.86 -22.93
C ASN A 264 -11.06 10.63 -23.77
N PRO A 265 -11.39 10.13 -24.98
CA PRO A 265 -12.46 10.72 -25.77
C PRO A 265 -13.81 10.56 -25.08
N VAL A 266 -14.64 11.59 -25.21
CA VAL A 266 -16.08 11.53 -24.93
C VAL A 266 -16.85 11.59 -26.25
N VAL A 267 -17.85 10.72 -26.40
CA VAL A 267 -18.77 10.76 -27.54
C VAL A 267 -20.04 11.48 -27.12
N VAL A 268 -20.28 12.65 -27.69
CA VAL A 268 -21.48 13.47 -27.47
C VAL A 268 -22.50 13.19 -28.56
N ARG A 269 -23.72 12.86 -28.15
CA ARG A 269 -24.87 12.56 -29.03
C ARG A 269 -26.03 13.51 -28.71
N GLU A 270 -26.96 13.74 -29.62
CA GLU A 270 -28.19 14.48 -29.33
C GLU A 270 -29.00 13.77 -28.24
N ARG A 271 -29.02 12.44 -28.29
CA ARG A 271 -29.66 11.57 -27.31
C ARG A 271 -28.89 10.26 -27.17
N ILE A 272 -28.84 9.72 -25.95
CA ILE A 272 -28.36 8.37 -25.67
C ILE A 272 -29.58 7.45 -25.53
N GLU A 273 -29.66 6.43 -26.38
CA GLU A 273 -30.68 5.39 -26.32
C GLU A 273 -30.07 4.08 -25.79
N GLY A 274 -30.73 3.43 -24.83
CA GLY A 274 -30.28 2.16 -24.27
C GLY A 274 -29.32 2.30 -23.07
N PRO A 275 -28.59 1.23 -22.72
CA PRO A 275 -27.68 1.23 -21.58
C PRO A 275 -26.48 2.14 -21.83
N ARG A 276 -25.98 2.78 -20.78
CA ARG A 276 -24.77 3.61 -20.83
C ARG A 276 -23.51 2.75 -20.69
N LEU A 277 -22.42 3.21 -21.30
CA LEU A 277 -21.10 2.69 -21.02
C LEU A 277 -20.67 3.07 -19.61
N HIS A 278 -20.24 2.08 -18.84
CA HIS A 278 -19.68 2.25 -17.50
C HIS A 278 -18.35 1.51 -17.37
N TRP A 279 -17.39 2.10 -16.66
CA TRP A 279 -16.08 1.52 -16.42
C TRP A 279 -15.99 0.94 -15.00
N GLY A 280 -15.48 -0.27 -14.89
CA GLY A 280 -15.32 -0.91 -13.60
C GLY A 280 -14.50 -2.18 -13.67
N ASP A 281 -14.17 -2.71 -12.49
CA ASP A 281 -13.36 -3.90 -12.34
C ASP A 281 -14.03 -4.91 -11.40
N PHE A 282 -14.58 -5.98 -11.97
CA PHE A 282 -15.15 -7.06 -11.17
C PHE A 282 -14.10 -7.89 -10.44
N HIS A 283 -12.81 -7.74 -10.78
CA HIS A 283 -11.69 -8.31 -10.06
C HIS A 283 -10.76 -7.21 -9.52
N GLY A 284 -11.35 -6.21 -8.86
CA GLY A 284 -10.67 -4.97 -8.48
C GLY A 284 -9.48 -5.11 -7.54
N GLY A 285 -9.31 -6.27 -6.88
CA GLY A 285 -8.11 -6.61 -6.12
C GLY A 285 -8.39 -7.13 -4.73
N GLN A 286 -7.37 -7.05 -3.89
CA GLN A 286 -7.34 -7.62 -2.53
C GLN A 286 -6.84 -6.58 -1.52
N THR A 287 -7.17 -6.77 -0.25
CA THR A 287 -6.85 -5.84 0.86
C THR A 287 -5.97 -6.52 1.90
N ALA A 288 -5.55 -5.78 2.93
CA ALA A 288 -4.71 -6.26 4.00
C ALA A 288 -5.32 -7.45 4.79
N GLY A 289 -6.64 -7.58 4.84
CA GLY A 289 -7.34 -8.74 5.44
C GLY A 289 -7.12 -10.04 4.67
N THR A 290 -6.68 -9.96 3.41
CA THR A 290 -6.25 -11.12 2.61
C THR A 290 -4.79 -10.96 2.14
N VAL A 291 -4.49 -11.19 0.86
CA VAL A 291 -3.13 -11.07 0.31
C VAL A 291 -2.67 -9.64 0.10
N GLY A 292 -3.59 -8.71 -0.07
CA GLY A 292 -3.31 -7.35 -0.52
C GLY A 292 -2.69 -6.46 0.54
N VAL A 293 -2.86 -5.16 0.34
CA VAL A 293 -2.44 -4.08 1.24
C VAL A 293 -3.61 -3.13 1.49
N ASN A 294 -3.47 -2.25 2.47
CA ASN A 294 -4.47 -1.24 2.85
C ASN A 294 -5.83 -1.83 3.28
N SER A 295 -6.68 -0.98 3.85
CA SER A 295 -8.03 -1.35 4.31
C SER A 295 -9.06 -1.48 3.18
N PHE A 296 -10.22 -2.04 3.49
CA PHE A 296 -11.37 -2.05 2.57
C PHE A 296 -11.84 -0.63 2.22
N GLU A 297 -11.82 0.28 3.20
CA GLU A 297 -12.16 1.68 2.98
C GLU A 297 -11.24 2.33 1.95
N GLU A 298 -9.92 2.15 2.10
CA GLU A 298 -8.93 2.70 1.18
C GLU A 298 -9.05 2.09 -0.22
N PHE A 299 -9.36 0.79 -0.32
CA PHE A 299 -9.64 0.14 -1.58
C PHE A 299 -10.81 0.79 -2.34
N TYR A 300 -11.97 0.94 -1.71
CA TYR A 300 -13.15 1.55 -2.36
C TYR A 300 -12.94 3.04 -2.62
N ARG A 301 -12.29 3.75 -1.69
CA ARG A 301 -11.91 5.15 -1.87
C ARG A 301 -11.01 5.32 -3.09
N PHE A 302 -9.97 4.48 -3.23
CA PHE A 302 -9.09 4.51 -4.38
C PHE A 302 -9.84 4.20 -5.68
N ALA A 303 -10.59 3.09 -5.72
CA ALA A 303 -11.35 2.68 -6.90
C ALA A 303 -12.26 3.81 -7.42
N ARG A 304 -13.02 4.42 -6.50
CA ARG A 304 -13.98 5.48 -6.80
C ARG A 304 -13.31 6.81 -7.16
N HIS A 305 -12.35 7.27 -6.37
CA HIS A 305 -11.83 8.64 -6.47
C HIS A 305 -10.58 8.74 -7.35
N ALA A 306 -9.66 7.78 -7.28
CA ALA A 306 -8.38 7.82 -7.98
C ALA A 306 -8.34 6.94 -9.23
N GLY A 307 -9.04 5.79 -9.18
CA GLY A 307 -9.23 4.87 -10.30
C GLY A 307 -10.31 5.32 -11.28
N ALA A 308 -11.17 6.26 -10.87
CA ALA A 308 -12.33 6.72 -11.63
C ALA A 308 -13.30 5.60 -12.06
N LEU A 309 -13.34 4.49 -11.29
CA LEU A 309 -14.26 3.39 -11.55
C LEU A 309 -15.66 3.78 -11.12
N GLU A 310 -16.65 3.33 -11.88
CA GLU A 310 -18.09 3.48 -11.61
C GLU A 310 -18.65 2.22 -10.92
N PHE A 311 -17.94 1.09 -11.01
CA PHE A 311 -18.24 -0.09 -10.23
C PHE A 311 -16.98 -0.92 -9.96
N THR A 312 -16.99 -1.69 -8.88
CA THR A 312 -15.87 -2.61 -8.56
C THR A 312 -16.34 -3.72 -7.63
N THR A 313 -15.55 -4.79 -7.53
CA THR A 313 -15.72 -5.83 -6.50
C THR A 313 -14.39 -6.10 -5.80
N HIS A 314 -14.43 -6.31 -4.48
CA HIS A 314 -13.30 -6.90 -3.78
C HIS A 314 -13.22 -8.40 -4.09
N GLN A 315 -12.01 -8.95 -4.25
CA GLN A 315 -11.79 -10.34 -4.63
C GLN A 315 -10.73 -11.01 -3.74
N GLY A 316 -10.90 -10.92 -2.42
CA GLY A 316 -10.09 -11.69 -1.48
C GLY A 316 -10.25 -13.21 -1.68
N ASN A 317 -9.19 -13.99 -1.54
CA ASN A 317 -9.28 -15.44 -1.67
C ASN A 317 -10.17 -16.05 -0.57
N CYS A 318 -11.11 -16.92 -0.95
CA CYS A 318 -12.16 -17.43 -0.07
C CYS A 318 -11.66 -18.15 1.21
N PHE A 319 -10.44 -18.67 1.21
CA PHE A 319 -9.83 -19.34 2.37
C PHE A 319 -9.05 -18.41 3.30
N GLU A 320 -8.88 -17.14 2.93
CA GLU A 320 -8.26 -16.10 3.77
C GLU A 320 -9.28 -15.13 4.34
N VAL A 321 -10.42 -14.95 3.66
CA VAL A 321 -11.47 -14.05 4.12
C VAL A 321 -12.12 -14.62 5.40
N THR A 322 -11.94 -13.91 6.52
CA THR A 322 -12.53 -14.28 7.81
C THR A 322 -13.97 -13.81 7.97
N ASN A 323 -14.65 -14.25 9.04
CA ASN A 323 -15.99 -13.73 9.36
C ASN A 323 -15.97 -12.24 9.70
N GLU A 324 -14.92 -11.76 10.35
CA GLU A 324 -14.73 -10.34 10.69
C GLU A 324 -14.54 -9.52 9.42
N ASP A 325 -13.66 -9.98 8.51
CA ASP A 325 -13.48 -9.37 7.18
C ASP A 325 -14.79 -9.30 6.41
N MET A 326 -15.63 -10.35 6.45
CA MET A 326 -16.92 -10.35 5.76
C MET A 326 -17.92 -9.37 6.35
N VAL A 327 -17.86 -9.09 7.65
CA VAL A 327 -18.69 -8.06 8.30
C VAL A 327 -18.24 -6.70 7.82
N GLU A 328 -16.94 -6.41 7.94
CA GLU A 328 -16.37 -5.12 7.52
C GLU A 328 -16.58 -4.88 6.03
N LEU A 329 -16.33 -5.87 5.17
CA LEU A 329 -16.53 -5.77 3.73
C LEU A 329 -17.98 -5.43 3.38
N LYS A 330 -18.97 -6.02 4.06
CA LYS A 330 -20.40 -5.67 3.86
C LYS A 330 -20.70 -4.24 4.28
N GLU A 331 -20.12 -3.79 5.39
CA GLU A 331 -20.28 -2.41 5.87
C GLU A 331 -19.69 -1.42 4.88
N GLN A 332 -18.45 -1.63 4.45
CA GLN A 332 -17.75 -0.77 3.50
C GLN A 332 -18.40 -0.79 2.12
N THR A 333 -18.83 -1.95 1.62
CA THR A 333 -19.61 -2.05 0.37
C THR A 333 -20.85 -1.15 0.43
N ARG A 334 -21.61 -1.18 1.54
CA ARG A 334 -22.80 -0.34 1.68
C ARG A 334 -22.44 1.14 1.84
N ALA A 335 -21.39 1.46 2.60
CA ALA A 335 -20.97 2.82 2.88
C ALA A 335 -20.53 3.56 1.61
N PHE A 336 -19.84 2.87 0.69
CA PHE A 336 -19.36 3.47 -0.55
C PHE A 336 -20.37 3.45 -1.69
N HIS A 337 -21.44 2.67 -1.60
CA HIS A 337 -22.48 2.63 -2.62
C HIS A 337 -23.17 3.98 -2.76
N GLU A 338 -23.04 4.58 -3.95
CA GLU A 338 -23.64 5.86 -4.30
C GLU A 338 -24.44 5.70 -5.60
N PRO A 339 -25.77 5.59 -5.52
CA PRO A 339 -26.62 5.41 -6.70
C PRO A 339 -26.33 6.43 -7.79
N GLY A 340 -26.13 5.95 -9.02
CA GLY A 340 -25.83 6.80 -10.17
C GLY A 340 -24.37 7.25 -10.30
N ARG A 341 -23.49 6.88 -9.35
CA ARG A 341 -22.07 7.27 -9.38
C ARG A 341 -21.09 6.12 -9.13
N PHE A 342 -21.32 5.30 -8.11
CA PHE A 342 -20.42 4.22 -7.75
C PHE A 342 -21.16 3.01 -7.18
N VAL A 343 -21.01 1.85 -7.82
CA VAL A 343 -21.63 0.59 -7.43
C VAL A 343 -20.57 -0.42 -7.00
N PRO A 344 -20.27 -0.53 -5.70
CA PRO A 344 -19.46 -1.62 -5.19
C PRO A 344 -20.32 -2.89 -5.09
N PHE A 345 -19.81 -4.00 -5.62
CA PHE A 345 -20.40 -5.31 -5.45
C PHE A 345 -19.71 -6.04 -4.30
N LEU A 346 -20.50 -6.80 -3.54
CA LEU A 346 -19.98 -7.74 -2.55
C LEU A 346 -19.52 -9.01 -3.28
N GLY A 347 -18.25 -9.38 -3.10
CA GLY A 347 -17.69 -10.58 -3.70
C GLY A 347 -16.42 -11.02 -2.99
N TYR A 348 -15.97 -12.21 -3.35
CA TYR A 348 -14.68 -12.77 -3.00
C TYR A 348 -14.28 -13.80 -4.08
N GLU A 349 -13.00 -14.07 -4.20
CA GLU A 349 -12.47 -15.02 -5.18
C GLU A 349 -12.58 -16.45 -4.64
N TRP A 350 -13.40 -17.30 -5.27
CA TRP A 350 -13.39 -18.73 -4.97
C TRP A 350 -12.15 -19.39 -5.58
N SER A 351 -11.29 -19.93 -4.72
CA SER A 351 -10.03 -20.56 -5.11
C SER A 351 -10.07 -22.06 -4.81
N GLY A 352 -10.59 -22.83 -5.77
CA GLY A 352 -10.57 -24.30 -5.71
C GLY A 352 -9.19 -24.89 -6.01
N THR A 353 -8.98 -26.14 -5.59
CA THR A 353 -7.81 -26.93 -6.02
C THR A 353 -7.93 -27.21 -7.51
N THR A 354 -7.04 -26.65 -8.32
CA THR A 354 -6.96 -26.89 -9.78
C THR A 354 -5.90 -27.91 -10.13
#